data_AF-A0A966BKP4-F1
#
_entry.id   AF-A0A966BKP4-F1
#
_cell.length_a   1.000
_cell.length_b   1.000
_cell.length_c   1.000
_cell.angle_alpha   90.00
_cell.angle_beta   90.00
_cell.angle_gamma   90.00
#
_symmetry.space_group_name_H-M   'P 1'
#
loop_
_entity.id
_entity.type
_entity.pdbx_description
1 polymer ?
#
loop_
_entity_poly.entity_id
_entity_poly.type
_entity_poly.pdbx_seq_one_letter_code
_entity_poly.pdbx_strand_id
1 'polypeptide(L)'
;MDDLKEKILGLFSEYGLGAVFGGVMLENAGIPMASEVTLLLAGSMVAGGVLGWLPVVLTAAAAAILSDSIWYFVGRIGAALLVQLYCRFSFGSSACMMKT
;
A
#
# COMPACT_ATOMS: atom_id res chain seq x y z
N MET A 1 33.56 -8.63 -1.10
CA MET A 1 32.58 -7.52 -1.26
C MET A 1 31.78 -7.65 -2.55
N ASP A 2 32.24 -8.49 -3.48
CA ASP A 2 31.67 -8.67 -4.81
C ASP A 2 30.55 -9.74 -4.83
N ASP A 3 30.62 -10.78 -3.99
CA ASP A 3 29.54 -11.77 -3.79
C ASP A 3 28.23 -11.16 -3.26
N LEU A 4 28.35 -10.11 -2.43
CA LEU A 4 27.19 -9.40 -1.88
C LEU A 4 26.49 -8.57 -2.96
N LYS A 5 27.26 -8.02 -3.92
CA LYS A 5 26.71 -7.27 -5.05
C LYS A 5 25.96 -8.19 -6.01
N GLU A 6 26.51 -9.36 -6.35
CA GLU A 6 25.81 -10.35 -7.18
C GLU A 6 24.53 -10.88 -6.52
N LYS A 7 24.53 -11.11 -5.19
CA LYS A 7 23.31 -11.51 -4.47
C LYS A 7 22.25 -10.41 -4.42
N ILE A 8 22.65 -9.15 -4.22
CA ILE A 8 21.72 -8.00 -4.23
C ILE A 8 21.19 -7.75 -5.64
N LEU A 9 22.03 -7.86 -6.68
CA LEU A 9 21.63 -7.74 -8.08
C LEU A 9 20.68 -8.89 -8.49
N GLY A 10 20.91 -10.11 -8.01
CA GLY A 10 20.02 -11.26 -8.22
C GLY A 10 18.65 -11.07 -7.56
N LEU A 11 18.61 -10.61 -6.30
CA LEU A 11 17.35 -10.32 -5.59
C LEU A 11 16.60 -9.11 -6.19
N PHE A 12 17.31 -8.09 -6.67
CA PHE A 12 16.69 -6.90 -7.29
C PHE A 12 16.21 -7.15 -8.72
N SER A 13 16.93 -7.99 -9.46
CA SER A 13 16.49 -8.51 -10.76
C SER A 13 15.22 -9.35 -10.64
N GLU A 14 14.91 -9.88 -9.45
CA GLU A 14 13.75 -10.73 -9.22
C GLU A 14 12.60 -10.04 -8.43
N TYR A 15 12.88 -9.09 -7.51
CA TYR A 15 11.87 -8.47 -6.62
C TYR A 15 11.99 -6.96 -6.35
N GLY A 16 12.94 -6.23 -6.94
CA GLY A 16 13.22 -4.83 -6.54
C GLY A 16 12.02 -3.87 -6.61
N LEU A 17 11.25 -3.98 -7.68
CA LEU A 17 9.98 -3.26 -7.87
C LEU A 17 8.82 -3.87 -7.06
N GLY A 18 8.85 -5.19 -6.85
CA GLY A 18 7.83 -5.92 -6.10
C GLY A 18 7.83 -5.57 -4.61
N ALA A 19 9.01 -5.33 -4.03
CA ALA A 19 9.14 -4.87 -2.64
C ALA A 19 8.60 -3.44 -2.46
N VAL A 20 8.86 -2.55 -3.43
CA VAL A 20 8.28 -1.20 -3.45
C VAL A 20 6.77 -1.27 -3.58
N PHE A 21 6.28 -2.09 -4.52
CA PHE A 21 4.85 -2.28 -4.74
C PHE A 21 4.15 -2.84 -3.49
N GLY A 22 4.66 -3.94 -2.93
CA GLY A 22 4.09 -4.58 -1.75
C GLY A 22 4.18 -3.70 -0.50
N GLY A 23 5.32 -3.04 -0.27
CA GLY A 23 5.51 -2.15 0.87
C GLY A 23 4.55 -0.96 0.84
N VAL A 24 4.41 -0.29 -0.30
CA VAL A 24 3.48 0.83 -0.47
C VAL A 24 2.03 0.34 -0.39
N MET A 25 1.69 -0.78 -1.03
CA MET A 25 0.32 -1.31 -1.00
C MET A 25 -0.13 -1.70 0.42
N LEU A 26 0.74 -2.36 1.19
CA LEU A 26 0.44 -2.82 2.55
C LEU A 26 0.34 -1.65 3.55
N GLU A 27 1.19 -0.64 3.42
CA GLU A 27 1.05 0.58 4.22
C GLU A 27 -0.30 1.26 3.97
N ASN A 28 -0.61 1.51 2.70
CA ASN A 28 -1.90 2.12 2.33
C ASN A 28 -3.09 1.22 2.73
N ALA A 29 -2.84 -0.07 2.93
CA ALA A 29 -3.81 -1.01 3.49
C ALA A 29 -3.97 -0.98 5.02
N GLY A 30 -3.32 -0.03 5.70
CA GLY A 30 -3.45 0.17 7.14
C GLY A 30 -2.54 -0.72 7.97
N ILE A 31 -1.60 -1.45 7.35
CA ILE A 31 -0.51 -2.09 8.10
C ILE A 31 0.49 -0.97 8.45
N PRO A 32 0.96 -0.88 9.71
CA PRO A 32 1.99 0.09 10.11
C PRO A 32 3.37 -0.31 9.56
N MET A 33 3.50 -0.35 8.23
CA MET A 33 4.76 -0.47 7.49
C MET A 33 5.16 0.93 7.07
N ALA A 34 6.33 1.42 7.47
CA ALA A 34 6.80 2.74 7.02
C ALA A 34 7.24 2.68 5.55
N SER A 35 6.36 3.08 4.62
CA SER A 35 6.66 3.21 3.20
C SER A 35 7.72 4.26 2.94
N GLU A 36 7.83 5.26 3.82
CA GLU A 36 8.90 6.26 3.84
C GLU A 36 10.27 5.57 3.85
N VAL A 37 10.43 4.53 4.69
CA VAL A 37 11.67 3.74 4.77
C VAL A 37 11.89 2.92 3.51
N THR A 38 10.81 2.36 2.95
CA THR A 38 10.87 1.57 1.71
C THR A 38 11.30 2.42 0.51
N LEU A 39 10.75 3.63 0.39
CA LEU A 39 11.12 4.60 -0.64
C LEU A 39 12.49 5.20 -0.40
N LEU A 40 12.90 5.43 0.85
CA LEU A 40 14.28 5.83 1.19
C LEU A 40 15.30 4.79 0.74
N LEU A 41 15.03 3.51 1.03
CA LEU A 41 15.87 2.41 0.56
C LEU A 41 15.88 2.37 -0.97
N ALA A 42 14.72 2.42 -1.62
CA ALA A 42 14.62 2.46 -3.08
C ALA A 42 15.40 3.62 -3.70
N GLY A 43 15.30 4.82 -3.12
CA GLY A 43 16.03 6.02 -3.53
C GLY A 43 17.55 5.87 -3.37
N SER A 44 18.01 5.23 -2.29
CA SER A 44 19.44 4.95 -2.09
C SER A 44 20.00 4.03 -3.18
N MET A 45 19.19 3.07 -3.65
CA MET A 45 19.58 2.11 -4.68
C MET A 45 19.49 2.72 -6.10
N VAL A 46 18.58 3.67 -6.30
CA VAL A 46 18.55 4.52 -7.49
C VAL A 46 19.82 5.37 -7.56
N ALA A 47 20.24 5.98 -6.45
CA ALA A 47 21.50 6.73 -6.39
C ALA A 47 22.73 5.84 -6.65
N GLY A 48 22.68 4.57 -6.26
CA GLY A 48 23.69 3.56 -6.56
C GLY A 48 23.67 3.00 -7.99
N GLY A 49 22.75 3.46 -8.85
CA GLY A 49 22.64 3.02 -10.24
C GLY A 49 22.05 1.62 -10.44
N VAL A 50 21.49 1.02 -9.38
CA VAL A 50 20.93 -0.35 -9.41
C VAL A 50 19.49 -0.36 -9.91
N LEU A 51 18.72 0.70 -9.63
CA LEU A 51 17.36 0.91 -10.15
C LEU A 51 17.25 2.22 -10.93
N GLY A 52 16.39 2.22 -11.94
CA GLY A 52 15.94 3.47 -12.55
C GLY A 52 15.00 4.22 -11.61
N TRP A 53 15.16 5.53 -11.49
CA TRP A 53 14.26 6.37 -10.70
C TRP A 53 12.80 6.29 -11.20
N LEU A 54 12.62 6.32 -12.53
CA LEU A 54 11.32 6.33 -13.17
C LEU A 54 10.48 5.06 -12.89
N PRO A 55 11.01 3.83 -13.08
CA PRO A 55 10.24 2.62 -12.79
C PRO A 55 9.84 2.49 -11.30
N VAL A 56 10.71 2.92 -10.37
CA VAL A 56 10.41 2.94 -8.92
C VAL A 56 9.24 3.87 -8.61
N VAL A 57 9.26 5.09 -9.14
CA VAL A 57 8.18 6.06 -8.95
C VAL A 57 6.87 5.54 -9.53
N LEU A 58 6.89 4.97 -10.75
CA LEU A 58 5.70 4.44 -11.39
C LEU A 58 5.09 3.26 -10.62
N THR A 59 5.90 2.35 -10.08
CA THR A 59 5.38 1.24 -9.28
C THR A 59 4.82 1.68 -7.95
N ALA A 60 5.50 2.60 -7.25
CA ALA A 60 4.97 3.17 -6.01
C ALA A 60 3.63 3.87 -6.25
N ALA A 61 3.53 4.68 -7.32
CA ALA A 61 2.28 5.35 -7.68
C ALA A 61 1.16 4.36 -8.03
N ALA A 62 1.47 3.32 -8.82
CA ALA A 62 0.49 2.29 -9.17
C ALA A 62 0.00 1.53 -7.92
N ALA A 63 0.90 1.18 -7.01
CA ALA A 63 0.56 0.52 -5.75
C ALA A 63 -0.38 1.36 -4.88
N ALA A 64 -0.08 2.66 -4.74
CA ALA A 64 -0.91 3.60 -3.99
C ALA A 64 -2.32 3.72 -4.60
N ILE A 65 -2.41 3.97 -5.92
CA ILE A 65 -3.69 4.11 -6.62
C ILE A 65 -4.55 2.84 -6.49
N LEU A 66 -3.93 1.66 -6.61
CA LEU A 66 -4.64 0.39 -6.46
C LEU A 66 -5.16 0.20 -5.03
N SER A 67 -4.33 0.48 -4.02
CA SER A 67 -4.75 0.39 -2.63
C SER A 67 -5.91 1.34 -2.33
N ASP A 68 -5.78 2.62 -2.69
CA ASP A 68 -6.83 3.63 -2.49
C ASP A 68 -8.13 3.27 -3.20
N SER A 69 -8.04 2.73 -4.41
CA SER A 69 -9.20 2.26 -5.16
C SER A 69 -9.90 1.12 -4.44
N ILE A 70 -9.13 0.13 -3.96
CA ILE A 70 -9.68 -1.00 -3.19
C ILE A 70 -10.40 -0.48 -1.93
N TRP A 71 -9.76 0.39 -1.15
CA TRP A 71 -10.37 0.95 0.06
C TRP A 71 -11.58 1.82 -0.23
N TYR A 72 -11.55 2.57 -1.32
CA TYR A 72 -12.69 3.35 -1.77
C TYR A 72 -13.89 2.44 -2.09
N PHE A 73 -13.69 1.33 -2.81
CA PHE A 73 -14.77 0.40 -3.11
C PHE A 73 -15.26 -0.34 -1.87
N VAL A 74 -14.36 -0.77 -0.99
CA VAL A 74 -14.71 -1.37 0.30
C VAL A 74 -15.56 -0.40 1.12
N GLY A 75 -15.17 0.87 1.20
CA GLY A 75 -15.95 1.92 1.85
C GLY A 75 -17.28 2.18 1.15
N ARG A 76 -17.31 2.28 -0.18
CA ARG A 76 -18.52 2.59 -0.96
C ARG A 76 -19.59 1.51 -0.86
N ILE A 77 -19.20 0.24 -0.92
CA ILE A 77 -20.12 -0.90 -0.84
C ILE A 77 -20.42 -1.23 0.63
N GLY A 78 -19.40 -1.16 1.49
CA GLY A 78 -19.48 -1.51 2.90
C GLY A 78 -20.04 -0.43 3.83
N ALA A 79 -20.15 0.83 3.39
CA ALA A 79 -20.59 1.95 4.24
C ALA A 79 -21.97 1.70 4.87
N ALA A 80 -22.95 1.22 4.08
CA ALA A 80 -24.28 0.93 4.62
C ALA A 80 -24.24 -0.18 5.68
N LEU A 81 -23.43 -1.21 5.46
CA LEU A 81 -23.20 -2.32 6.40
C LEU A 81 -22.48 -1.85 7.68
N LEU A 82 -21.46 -0.99 7.54
CA LEU A 82 -20.73 -0.38 8.65
C LEU A 82 -21.64 0.52 9.49
N VAL A 83 -22.46 1.37 8.87
CA VAL A 83 -23.43 2.22 9.58
C VAL A 83 -24.45 1.35 10.33
N GLN A 84 -24.97 0.28 9.70
CA GLN A 84 -25.88 -0.65 10.38
C GLN A 84 -25.22 -1.36 11.57
N LEU A 85 -23.99 -1.86 11.42
CA LEU A 85 -23.21 -2.46 12.49
C LEU A 85 -22.96 -1.48 13.64
N TYR A 86 -22.56 -0.25 13.32
CA TYR A 86 -22.30 0.80 14.28
C TYR A 86 -23.57 1.20 15.06
N CYS A 87 -24.69 1.43 14.37
CA CYS A 87 -25.96 1.73 15.03
C CYS A 87 -26.46 0.56 15.90
N ARG A 88 -26.21 -0.69 15.47
CA ARG A 88 -26.56 -1.90 16.25
C ARG A 88 -25.71 -2.03 17.52
N PHE A 89 -24.41 -1.79 17.44
CA PHE A 89 -23.52 -1.85 18.61
C PHE A 89 -23.70 -0.68 19.57
N SER A 90 -23.99 0.52 19.07
CA SER A 90 -24.05 1.74 19.89
C SER A 90 -25.43 2.00 20.50
N PHE A 91 -26.53 1.74 19.77
CA PHE A 91 -27.88 2.15 20.20
C PHE A 91 -28.96 1.06 20.14
N GLY A 92 -28.63 -0.15 19.70
CA GLY A 92 -29.55 -1.29 19.77
C GLY A 92 -30.91 -1.13 19.05
N SER A 93 -31.07 -0.16 18.16
CA SER A 93 -32.37 0.14 17.54
C SER A 93 -32.28 0.60 16.08
N SER A 94 -33.24 0.13 15.28
CA SER A 94 -33.41 0.33 13.83
C SER A 94 -33.85 1.75 13.42
N ALA A 95 -33.96 2.70 14.36
CA ALA A 95 -34.34 4.09 14.10
C ALA A 95 -33.21 4.95 13.48
N CYS A 96 -31.96 4.46 13.51
CA CYS A 96 -30.76 5.19 13.07
C CYS A 96 -30.74 5.47 11.55
N MET A 97 -31.36 4.60 10.74
CA MET A 97 -31.46 4.81 9.29
C MET A 97 -32.76 5.56 8.94
N MET A 98 -32.99 6.72 9.55
CA MET A 98 -34.08 7.61 9.10
C MET A 98 -33.56 8.43 7.91
N LYS A 99 -33.99 7.98 6.73
CA LYS A 99 -33.68 8.53 5.41
C LYS A 99 -34.44 9.84 5.21
N THR A 100 -33.72 10.96 5.09
CA THR A 100 -34.22 12.17 4.40
C THR A 100 -34.09 11.99 2.90
#